data_AF-A0A925LXQ9-F1
#
_entry.id   AF-A0A925LXQ9-F1
#
_cell.length_a   1.000
_cell.length_b   1.000
_cell.length_c   1.000
_cell.angle_alpha   90.00
_cell.angle_beta   90.00
_cell.angle_gamma   90.00
#
_symmetry.space_group_name_H-M   'P 1'
#
loop_
_entity.id
_entity.type
_entity.pdbx_description
1 polymer ?
#
loop_
_entity_poly.entity_id
_entity_poly.type
_entity_poly.pdbx_seq_one_letter_code
_entity_poly.pdbx_strand_id
1 'polypeptide(L)'
;MTPGRVLALIGVALLVLVTNVAVSVLYMVVYGHILDPGHEPKYYQDHIQVAGPYCSIVAGIPILFLAGWWVAGWWRRSMGFRGALIIWLAYAIIDLAILLMAGLSFGVGVLFVISFATKLAAVYLGACTRLVLHSEENIWHTAL
;
A
#
# COMPACT_ATOMS: atom_id res chain seq x y z
N MET A 1 -6.16 -22.02 -2.67
CA MET A 1 -4.85 -21.50 -3.15
C MET A 1 -3.78 -22.38 -2.56
N THR A 2 -2.72 -22.70 -3.30
CA THR A 2 -1.61 -23.47 -2.72
C THR A 2 -0.85 -22.60 -1.70
N PRO A 3 -0.28 -23.19 -0.63
CA PRO A 3 0.40 -22.45 0.43
C PRO A 3 1.56 -21.59 -0.09
N GLY A 4 2.31 -22.07 -1.09
CA GLY A 4 3.38 -21.29 -1.73
C GLY A 4 2.88 -20.00 -2.41
N ARG A 5 1.64 -19.96 -2.90
CA ARG A 5 1.05 -18.74 -3.48
C ARG A 5 0.67 -17.73 -2.41
N VAL A 6 0.19 -18.21 -1.27
CA VAL A 6 -0.10 -17.34 -0.12
C VAL A 6 1.19 -16.72 0.42
N LEU A 7 2.27 -17.51 0.50
CA LEU A 7 3.58 -17.01 0.92
C LEU A 7 4.11 -15.92 -0.03
N ALA A 8 3.96 -16.11 -1.34
CA ALA A 8 4.34 -15.09 -2.33
C ALA A 8 3.54 -13.78 -2.15
N LEU A 9 2.24 -13.86 -1.85
CA LEU A 9 1.39 -12.69 -1.59
C LEU A 9 1.79 -11.96 -0.31
N ILE A 10 2.14 -12.70 0.74
CA ILE A 10 2.68 -12.11 1.97
C ILE A 10 4.01 -11.41 1.68
N GLY A 11 4.87 -12.00 0.84
CA GLY A 11 6.10 -11.37 0.38
C GLY A 11 5.85 -10.03 -0.33
N VAL A 12 4.82 -9.97 -1.20
CA VAL A 12 4.41 -8.71 -1.84
C VAL A 12 3.89 -7.69 -0.82
N ALA A 13 3.08 -8.12 0.16
CA ALA A 13 2.60 -7.24 1.22
C ALA A 13 3.75 -6.64 2.05
N LEU A 14 4.78 -7.43 2.36
CA LEU A 14 5.99 -6.96 3.03
C LEU A 14 6.75 -5.95 2.17
N LEU A 15 6.88 -6.21 0.87
CA LEU A 15 7.56 -5.31 -0.07
C LEU A 15 6.83 -3.95 -0.12
N VAL A 16 5.49 -3.98 -0.25
CA VAL A 16 4.65 -2.77 -0.17
C VAL A 16 4.88 -2.01 1.13
N LEU A 17 4.96 -2.71 2.26
CA LEU A 17 5.21 -2.09 3.56
C LEU A 17 6.58 -1.41 3.62
N VAL A 18 7.64 -2.11 3.18
CA VAL A 18 9.00 -1.55 3.10
C VAL A 18 9.05 -0.33 2.18
N THR A 19 8.41 -0.39 1.02
CA THR A 19 8.34 0.76 0.10
C THR A 19 7.61 1.94 0.73
N ASN A 20 6.49 1.69 1.43
CA ASN A 20 5.74 2.74 2.10
C ASN A 20 6.55 3.42 3.22
N VAL A 21 7.31 2.64 3.98
CA VAL A 21 8.25 3.16 4.98
C VAL A 21 9.37 3.95 4.30
N ALA A 22 9.96 3.43 3.23
CA ALA A 22 11.04 4.11 2.50
C ALA A 22 10.59 5.46 1.91
N VAL A 23 9.37 5.55 1.37
CA VAL A 23 8.79 6.81 0.88
C VAL A 23 8.59 7.80 2.02
N SER A 24 8.13 7.33 3.19
CA SER A 24 7.96 8.18 4.37
C SER A 24 9.30 8.72 4.88
N VAL A 25 10.35 7.89 4.87
CA VAL A 25 11.72 8.32 5.20
C VAL A 25 12.24 9.32 4.18
N LEU A 26 12.05 9.07 2.88
CA LEU A 26 12.49 9.97 1.81
C LEU A 26 11.81 11.35 1.91
N TYR A 27 10.51 11.38 2.22
CA TYR A 27 9.80 12.63 2.48
C TYR A 27 10.47 13.43 3.61
N MET A 28 10.85 12.76 4.70
CA MET A 28 11.50 13.43 5.83
C MET A 28 12.89 13.94 5.49
N VAL A 29 13.65 13.22 4.68
CA VAL A 29 14.95 13.68 4.16
C VAL A 29 14.76 14.94 3.29
N VAL A 30 13.77 14.93 2.39
CA VAL A 30 13.44 16.09 1.55
C VAL A 30 12.97 17.27 2.40
N TYR A 31 12.11 17.03 3.39
CA TYR A 31 11.61 18.07 4.29
C TYR A 31 12.75 18.74 5.07
N GLY A 32 13.63 17.94 5.67
CA GLY A 32 14.75 18.44 6.48
C GLY A 32 15.84 19.15 5.67
N HIS A 33 16.04 18.80 4.39
CA HIS A 33 17.07 19.42 3.56
C HIS A 33 16.57 20.57 2.67
N ILE A 34 15.33 20.52 2.20
CA ILE A 34 14.83 21.42 1.13
C ILE A 34 13.77 22.39 1.64
N LEU A 35 12.83 21.92 2.47
CA LEU A 35 11.68 22.73 2.88
C LEU A 35 12.01 23.63 4.07
N ASP A 36 12.67 23.08 5.10
CA ASP A 36 12.93 23.85 6.31
C ASP A 36 14.21 23.40 7.03
N PRO A 37 15.40 23.68 6.46
CA PRO A 37 16.68 23.29 7.06
C PRO A 37 17.05 24.16 8.27
N GLY A 38 17.71 23.56 9.27
CA GLY A 38 18.35 24.30 10.37
C GLY A 38 17.62 24.28 11.71
N HIS A 39 16.56 23.48 11.85
CA HIS A 39 15.85 23.30 13.12
C HIS A 39 16.50 22.23 14.01
N GLU A 40 16.26 22.30 15.32
CA GLU A 40 16.72 21.27 16.26
C GLU A 40 16.08 19.89 15.96
N PRO A 41 16.77 18.77 16.20
CA PRO A 41 16.26 17.42 15.90
C PRO A 41 14.86 17.13 16.47
N LYS A 42 14.53 17.77 17.60
CA LYS A 42 13.24 17.64 18.29
C LYS A 42 12.08 18.25 17.49
N TYR A 43 12.33 19.33 16.75
CA TYR A 43 11.33 19.98 15.88
C TYR A 43 10.88 19.04 14.74
N TYR A 44 11.83 18.32 14.12
CA TYR A 44 11.50 17.33 13.08
C TYR A 44 10.85 16.07 13.64
N GLN A 45 11.20 15.64 14.86
CA GLN A 45 10.57 14.49 15.52
C GLN A 45 9.09 14.76 15.85
N ASP A 46 8.78 15.95 16.36
CA ASP A 46 7.40 16.34 16.66
C ASP A 46 6.58 16.51 15.37
N HIS A 47 7.20 17.04 14.30
CA HIS A 47 6.54 17.15 12.99
C HIS A 47 6.31 15.78 12.33
N ILE A 48 7.24 14.82 12.50
CA ILE A 48 7.11 13.43 12.03
C ILE A 48 5.89 12.74 12.62
N GLN A 49 5.60 12.96 13.90
CA GLN A 49 4.48 12.30 14.56
C GLN A 49 3.14 12.71 13.97
N VAL A 50 3.04 13.93 13.46
CA VAL A 50 1.83 14.44 12.80
C VAL A 50 1.85 14.10 11.30
N ALA A 51 2.99 14.21 10.62
CA ALA A 51 3.11 14.04 9.16
C ALA A 51 3.21 12.58 8.71
N GLY A 52 3.72 11.67 9.55
CA GLY A 52 3.90 10.25 9.26
C GLY A 52 2.61 9.55 8.80
N PRO A 53 1.48 9.72 9.50
CA PRO A 53 0.19 9.15 9.07
C PRO A 53 -0.25 9.64 7.67
N TYR A 54 -0.04 10.92 7.34
CA TYR A 54 -0.42 11.47 6.04
C TYR A 54 0.47 10.95 4.90
N CYS A 55 1.79 10.82 5.12
CA CYS A 55 2.70 10.25 4.14
C CYS A 55 2.32 8.79 3.79
N SER A 56 1.97 8.00 4.80
CA SER A 56 1.51 6.61 4.60
C SER A 56 0.17 6.53 3.85
N ILE A 57 -0.69 7.54 3.94
CA ILE A 57 -1.94 7.61 3.16
C ILE A 57 -1.62 7.91 1.70
N VAL A 58 -0.88 8.98 1.44
CA VAL A 58 -0.60 9.45 0.07
C VAL A 58 0.26 8.47 -0.70
N ALA A 59 1.29 7.89 -0.06
CA ALA A 59 2.17 6.91 -0.69
C ALA A 59 1.52 5.52 -0.79
N GLY A 60 0.75 5.13 0.23
CA GLY A 60 0.16 3.79 0.29
C GLY A 60 -0.89 3.52 -0.79
N ILE A 61 -1.65 4.53 -1.21
CA ILE A 61 -2.67 4.42 -2.27
C ILE A 61 -2.07 3.97 -3.61
N PRO A 62 -1.10 4.69 -4.22
CA PRO A 62 -0.51 4.28 -5.50
C PRO A 62 0.27 2.97 -5.39
N ILE A 63 0.97 2.73 -4.28
CA ILE A 63 1.73 1.48 -4.07
C ILE A 63 0.77 0.28 -4.03
N LEU A 64 -0.33 0.35 -3.28
CA LEU A 64 -1.28 -0.76 -3.21
C LEU A 64 -2.09 -0.93 -4.49
N PHE A 65 -2.38 0.15 -5.22
CA PHE A 65 -2.93 0.05 -6.57
C PHE A 65 -2.01 -0.75 -7.49
N LEU A 66 -0.71 -0.41 -7.52
CA LEU A 66 0.29 -1.10 -8.33
C LEU A 66 0.48 -2.55 -7.91
N ALA A 67 0.48 -2.84 -6.60
CA ALA A 67 0.55 -4.20 -6.10
C ALA A 67 -0.65 -5.05 -6.54
N GLY A 68 -1.86 -4.49 -6.48
CA GLY A 68 -3.08 -5.13 -6.98
C GLY A 68 -3.02 -5.40 -8.49
N TRP A 69 -2.57 -4.41 -9.26
CA TRP A 69 -2.38 -4.53 -10.71
C TRP A 69 -1.33 -5.58 -11.10
N TRP A 70 -0.20 -5.61 -10.40
CA TRP A 70 0.88 -6.56 -10.63
C TRP A 70 0.43 -7.99 -10.35
N VAL A 71 -0.13 -8.23 -9.15
CA VAL A 71 -0.50 -9.57 -8.69
C VAL A 71 -1.70 -10.13 -9.46
N ALA A 72 -2.65 -9.28 -9.86
CA ALA A 72 -3.74 -9.71 -10.73
C ALA A 72 -3.24 -10.20 -12.10
N GLY A 73 -2.08 -9.73 -12.56
CA GLY A 73 -1.43 -10.20 -13.78
C GLY A 73 -0.77 -11.58 -13.66
N TRP A 74 -0.48 -12.06 -12.44
CA TRP A 74 0.16 -13.36 -12.23
C TRP A 74 -0.80 -14.55 -12.41
N TRP A 75 -2.12 -14.32 -12.31
CA TRP A 75 -3.09 -15.41 -12.39
C TRP A 75 -4.25 -15.09 -13.32
N ARG A 76 -4.50 -16.00 -14.28
CA ARG A 76 -5.66 -15.97 -15.18
C ARG A 76 -6.98 -15.92 -14.39
N ARG A 77 -7.65 -14.76 -14.47
CA ARG A 77 -9.09 -14.45 -14.32
C ARG A 77 -9.83 -14.79 -13.01
N SER A 78 -9.66 -15.96 -12.38
CA SER A 78 -10.57 -16.37 -11.28
C SER A 78 -10.09 -16.09 -9.86
N MET A 79 -8.80 -15.75 -9.67
CA MET A 79 -8.20 -15.55 -8.33
C MET A 79 -7.54 -14.19 -8.09
N GLY A 80 -7.56 -13.28 -9.08
CA GLY A 80 -6.98 -11.93 -8.94
C GLY A 80 -7.55 -11.15 -7.75
N PHE A 81 -8.87 -11.19 -7.55
CA PHE A 81 -9.53 -10.53 -6.41
C PHE A 81 -9.15 -11.12 -5.05
N ARG A 82 -9.03 -12.46 -4.96
CA ARG A 82 -8.62 -13.13 -3.72
C ARG A 82 -7.17 -12.78 -3.37
N GLY A 83 -6.29 -12.66 -4.37
CA GLY A 83 -4.90 -12.23 -4.18
C GLY A 83 -4.80 -10.80 -3.65
N ALA A 84 -5.54 -9.86 -4.25
CA ALA A 84 -5.60 -8.47 -3.82
C ALA A 84 -6.08 -8.32 -2.36
N LEU A 85 -7.13 -9.05 -1.98
CA LEU A 85 -7.64 -9.06 -0.60
C LEU A 85 -6.61 -9.61 0.40
N ILE A 86 -5.89 -10.68 0.05
CA ILE A 86 -4.86 -11.25 0.93
C ILE A 86 -3.70 -10.26 1.13
N ILE A 87 -3.26 -9.56 0.07
CA ILE A 87 -2.21 -8.54 0.19
C ILE A 87 -2.67 -7.41 1.09
N TRP A 88 -3.88 -6.88 0.86
CA TRP A 88 -4.42 -5.81 1.68
C TRP A 88 -4.57 -6.25 3.14
N LEU A 89 -5.10 -7.45 3.40
CA LEU A 89 -5.31 -7.96 4.74
C LEU A 89 -3.98 -8.18 5.48
N ALA A 90 -2.98 -8.77 4.81
CA ALA A 90 -1.66 -8.96 5.38
C ALA A 90 -0.99 -7.61 5.70
N TYR A 91 -1.04 -6.66 4.76
CA TYR A 91 -0.57 -5.30 5.00
C TYR A 91 -1.31 -4.65 6.16
N ALA A 92 -2.64 -4.79 6.24
CA ALA A 92 -3.48 -4.21 7.28
C ALA A 92 -3.13 -4.68 8.67
N ILE A 93 -2.95 -5.98 8.83
CA ILE A 93 -2.62 -6.58 10.12
C ILE A 93 -1.24 -6.10 10.58
N ILE A 94 -0.25 -6.08 9.69
CA ILE A 94 1.11 -5.67 10.02
C ILE A 94 1.14 -4.17 10.36
N ASP A 95 0.51 -3.33 9.54
CA ASP A 95 0.48 -1.87 9.72
C ASP A 95 -0.29 -1.48 11.00
N LEU A 96 -1.42 -2.15 11.29
CA LEU A 96 -2.16 -1.97 12.54
C LEU A 96 -1.31 -2.38 13.74
N ALA A 97 -0.59 -3.50 13.67
CA ALA A 97 0.26 -3.96 14.75
C ALA A 97 1.38 -2.95 15.04
N ILE A 98 2.03 -2.42 14.00
CA ILE A 98 3.05 -1.37 14.12
C ILE A 98 2.45 -0.12 14.77
N LEU A 99 1.27 0.31 14.33
CA LEU A 99 0.64 1.52 14.83
C LEU A 99 0.18 1.37 16.30
N LEU A 100 -0.33 0.21 16.68
CA LEU A 100 -0.68 -0.10 18.07
C LEU A 100 0.56 -0.08 18.97
N MET A 101 1.69 -0.60 18.50
CA MET A 101 2.97 -0.55 19.23
C MET A 101 3.53 0.88 19.33
N ALA A 102 3.29 1.72 18.33
CA ALA A 102 3.75 3.12 18.31
C ALA A 102 2.92 4.06 19.21
N GLY A 103 1.74 3.63 19.65
CA GLY A 103 0.81 4.43 20.44
C GLY A 103 -0.26 5.10 19.58
N LEU A 104 -1.48 4.57 19.64
CA LEU A 104 -2.61 5.05 18.85
C LEU A 104 -3.33 6.21 19.57
N SER A 105 -3.36 7.40 18.96
CA SER A 105 -4.27 8.47 19.37
C SER A 105 -5.60 8.36 18.61
N PHE A 106 -6.70 8.86 19.20
CA PHE A 106 -8.04 8.75 18.58
C PHE A 106 -8.11 9.39 17.18
N GLY A 107 -7.44 10.54 16.98
CA GLY A 107 -7.34 11.21 15.69
C GLY A 107 -6.57 10.39 14.64
N VAL A 108 -5.48 9.75 15.05
CA VAL A 108 -4.70 8.85 14.19
C VAL A 108 -5.49 7.58 13.86
N GLY A 109 -6.30 7.08 14.78
CA GLY A 109 -7.19 5.94 14.54
C GLY A 109 -8.25 6.20 13.45
N VAL A 110 -8.86 7.38 13.44
CA VAL A 110 -9.83 7.76 12.38
C VAL A 110 -9.14 7.87 11.02
N LEU A 111 -7.98 8.54 10.97
CA LEU A 111 -7.17 8.64 9.74
C LEU A 111 -6.72 7.26 9.25
N PHE A 112 -6.38 6.36 10.17
CA PHE A 112 -6.05 4.98 9.85
C PHE A 112 -7.21 4.26 9.18
N VAL A 113 -8.43 4.31 9.73
CA VAL A 113 -9.60 3.65 9.12
C VAL A 113 -9.87 4.18 7.71
N ILE A 114 -9.80 5.50 7.51
CA ILE A 114 -9.96 6.12 6.19
C ILE A 114 -8.83 5.70 5.24
N SER A 115 -7.59 5.66 5.71
CA SER A 115 -6.44 5.14 4.96
C SER A 115 -6.66 3.70 4.53
N PHE A 116 -7.14 2.85 5.43
CA PHE A 116 -7.36 1.45 5.17
C PHE A 116 -8.46 1.21 4.13
N ALA A 117 -9.55 1.96 4.22
CA ALA A 117 -10.62 1.93 3.24
C ALA A 117 -10.15 2.38 1.84
N THR A 118 -9.40 3.49 1.77
CA THR A 118 -8.86 4.00 0.49
C THR A 118 -7.83 3.04 -0.13
N LYS A 119 -6.98 2.43 0.69
CA LYS A 119 -6.02 1.40 0.29
C LYS A 119 -6.71 0.11 -0.21
N LEU A 120 -7.84 -0.26 0.40
CA LEU A 120 -8.66 -1.38 -0.06
C LEU A 120 -9.24 -1.09 -1.45
N ALA A 121 -9.82 0.10 -1.62
CA ALA A 121 -10.34 0.53 -2.92
C ALA A 121 -9.23 0.57 -3.98
N ALA A 122 -8.04 1.06 -3.63
CA ALA A 122 -6.89 1.13 -4.52
C ALA A 122 -6.44 -0.26 -5.00
N VAL A 123 -6.22 -1.22 -4.08
CA VAL A 123 -5.80 -2.57 -4.46
C VAL A 123 -6.87 -3.29 -5.30
N TYR A 124 -8.15 -3.00 -5.02
CA TYR A 124 -9.29 -3.55 -5.74
C TYR A 124 -9.37 -3.01 -7.16
N LEU A 125 -9.25 -1.68 -7.34
CA LEU A 125 -9.22 -1.04 -8.65
C LEU A 125 -8.00 -1.46 -9.48
N GLY A 126 -6.83 -1.59 -8.85
CA GLY A 126 -5.63 -2.09 -9.52
C GLY A 126 -5.82 -3.51 -10.07
N ALA A 127 -6.43 -4.39 -9.28
CA ALA A 127 -6.77 -5.73 -9.75
C ALA A 127 -7.83 -5.72 -10.87
N CYS A 128 -8.88 -4.91 -10.74
CA CYS A 128 -9.92 -4.77 -11.75
C CYS A 128 -9.37 -4.29 -13.10
N THR A 129 -8.58 -3.20 -13.10
CA THR A 129 -8.01 -2.63 -14.33
C THR A 129 -7.15 -3.63 -15.08
N ARG A 130 -6.34 -4.43 -14.37
CA ARG A 130 -5.54 -5.50 -15.00
C ARG A 130 -6.40 -6.58 -15.64
N LEU A 131 -7.45 -7.01 -14.95
CA LEU A 131 -8.34 -8.08 -15.42
C LEU A 131 -9.17 -7.66 -16.64
N VAL A 132 -9.58 -6.38 -16.69
CA VAL A 132 -10.27 -5.79 -17.84
C VAL A 132 -9.33 -5.73 -19.05
N LEU A 133 -8.10 -5.22 -18.88
CA LEU A 133 -7.12 -5.12 -19.97
C LEU A 133 -6.81 -6.48 -20.60
N HIS A 134 -6.64 -7.52 -19.79
CA HIS A 134 -6.39 -8.88 -20.30
C HIS A 134 -7.62 -9.53 -20.96
N SER A 135 -8.84 -9.04 -20.69
CA SER A 135 -10.03 -9.49 -21.40
C SER A 135 -10.03 -9.01 -22.85
N GLU A 136 -9.62 -7.77 -23.10
CA GLU A 136 -9.62 -7.18 -24.44
C GLU A 136 -8.57 -7.80 -25.34
N GLU A 137 -7.36 -8.03 -24.81
CA GLU A 137 -6.24 -8.67 -25.54
C GLU A 137 -6.62 -10.05 -26.09
N ASN A 138 -7.43 -10.81 -25.34
CA ASN A 138 -7.84 -12.16 -25.72
C ASN A 138 -8.92 -12.18 -26.81
N ILE A 139 -9.66 -11.07 -27.02
CA ILE A 139 -10.69 -10.97 -28.07
C ILE A 139 -10.03 -10.85 -29.45
N TRP A 140 -8.96 -10.06 -29.55
CA TRP A 140 -8.20 -9.87 -30.80
C TRP A 140 -7.49 -11.15 -31.27
N HIS A 141 -7.04 -12.00 -30.34
CA HIS A 141 -6.41 -13.28 -30.68
C HIS A 141 -7.38 -14.38 -31.15
N THR A 142 -8.66 -14.25 -30.85
CA THR A 142 -9.71 -15.18 -31.33
C THR A 142 -10.42 -14.67 -32.60
N ALA A 143 -10.22 -13.40 -32.95
CA ALA A 143 -10.82 -12.76 -34.12
C ALA A 143 -9.93 -12.79 -35.38
N LEU A 144 -8.71 -13.33 -35.27
CA LEU A 144 -7.77 -13.61 -36.35
C LEU A 144 -7.60 -15.12 -36.52
#